data_AF-C5MFA4-F1
#
_entry.id   AF-C5MFA4-F1
#
_cell.length_a   1.000
_cell.length_b   1.000
_cell.length_c   1.000
_cell.angle_alpha   90.00
_cell.angle_beta   90.00
_cell.angle_gamma   90.00
#
_symmetry.space_group_name_H-M   'P 1'
#
loop_
_entity.id
_entity.type
_entity.pdbx_description
1 polymer ?
#
loop_
_entity_poly.entity_id
_entity_poly.type
_entity_poly.pdbx_seq_one_letter_code
_entity_poly.pdbx_strand_id
1 'polypeptide(L)'
;MSKLEIEKMLEQQTIDFDKHFIAFLKLPPEIIQRVISYIRKDLLTIFLDCNALVPFILPYIERQVEIVTYIYEITGPLLWSSFESNTLNMPQLSMTKLKELMDSYKICPKEATIDIRANVDFTNYQEGNNITSDHDEENREAEYQLINLVDESLDKWCEYNQEILGKVKNWRLQDKIYQRDGAQFLSKLNSYMNLMSFDVMFPEYDDVDPETQKEILNCIPESVSCLSFDMKDGSINSNFLKYSYLRKLKCPITSRNQINLIPPSVESLNIYAYNEAEVMFLDTDKVPPNLKEFAVITGFGYNNIEILIKQMDKLGSFKICQYWTSTRIESLCLPDSNITNLVIDSCGFDDYSSIRKYKGLKRLKIIGSIISSNLLVSEDDFPNMQELIFMPSGMVNPNYLDASVSNLEDPFTPSGDKLVFPPNLANLEINSDFIFKTLNLPRKLNSLTLSRTIFPNGITFKLPDTLRYLKLSETKLRSLDDFHFPTNLEVLIIHCNRHLKSMTNTNLSSLGHLYFVDFFGNRICDPDKPRESNRYKYNTFNSSMSDKNDNHSECSSTLSTEE
;
A
#
# COMPACT_ATOMS: atom_id res chain seq x y z
N MET A 1 -47.32 -16.77 -9.14
CA MET A 1 -46.15 -17.63 -8.89
C MET A 1 -46.21 -18.04 -7.43
N SER A 2 -46.40 -19.32 -7.16
CA SER A 2 -46.52 -19.83 -5.77
C SER A 2 -45.16 -19.75 -5.06
N LYS A 3 -45.16 -19.67 -3.73
CA LYS A 3 -43.93 -19.70 -2.91
C LYS A 3 -43.04 -20.92 -3.25
N LEU A 4 -43.67 -22.04 -3.63
CA LEU A 4 -43.01 -23.27 -4.07
C LEU A 4 -42.38 -23.16 -5.48
N GLU A 5 -42.96 -22.36 -6.38
CA GLU A 5 -42.36 -22.06 -7.69
C GLU A 5 -41.19 -21.09 -7.55
N ILE A 6 -41.26 -20.15 -6.60
CA ILE A 6 -40.14 -19.25 -6.25
C ILE A 6 -39.01 -20.03 -5.59
N GLU A 7 -39.30 -20.96 -4.66
CA GLU A 7 -38.31 -21.86 -4.05
C GLU A 7 -37.68 -22.81 -5.09
N LYS A 8 -38.45 -23.36 -6.05
CA LYS A 8 -37.90 -24.16 -7.17
C LYS A 8 -37.11 -23.35 -8.20
N MET A 9 -37.35 -22.04 -8.30
CA MET A 9 -36.53 -21.14 -9.14
C MET A 9 -35.30 -20.61 -8.40
N LEU A 10 -35.33 -20.57 -7.05
CA LEU A 10 -34.22 -20.25 -6.17
C LEU A 10 -33.34 -21.47 -5.83
N GLU A 11 -33.81 -22.69 -6.08
CA GLU A 11 -32.98 -23.85 -6.46
C GLU A 11 -32.31 -23.56 -7.82
N GLN A 12 -31.56 -22.46 -7.88
CA GLN A 12 -30.60 -22.20 -8.94
C GLN A 12 -29.73 -23.45 -9.00
N GLN A 13 -29.71 -24.11 -10.16
CA GLN A 13 -28.83 -25.25 -10.42
C GLN A 13 -27.50 -24.96 -9.74
N THR A 14 -27.20 -25.71 -8.68
CA THR A 14 -25.91 -25.67 -8.02
C THR A 14 -24.90 -25.72 -9.14
N ILE A 15 -24.15 -24.64 -9.31
CA ILE A 15 -23.14 -24.55 -10.35
C ILE A 15 -22.23 -25.71 -10.05
N ASP A 16 -22.29 -26.72 -10.89
CA ASP A 16 -21.39 -27.84 -10.83
C ASP A 16 -20.01 -27.27 -11.17
N PHE A 17 -19.28 -26.85 -10.13
CA PHE A 17 -17.99 -26.20 -10.26
C PHE A 17 -17.05 -27.11 -11.01
N ASP A 18 -17.08 -28.42 -10.73
CA ASP A 18 -16.27 -29.43 -11.40
C ASP A 18 -16.56 -29.44 -12.89
N LYS A 19 -17.85 -29.44 -13.29
CA LYS A 19 -18.23 -29.37 -14.71
C LYS A 19 -17.73 -28.08 -15.38
N HIS A 20 -17.88 -26.92 -14.73
CA HIS A 20 -17.43 -25.64 -15.30
C HIS A 20 -15.91 -25.53 -15.34
N PHE A 21 -15.23 -26.04 -14.32
CA PHE A 21 -13.78 -26.07 -14.23
C PHE A 21 -13.20 -27.02 -15.28
N ILE A 22 -13.76 -28.22 -15.44
CA ILE A 22 -13.39 -29.15 -16.52
C ILE A 22 -13.65 -28.52 -17.90
N ALA A 23 -14.75 -27.78 -18.08
CA ALA A 23 -15.00 -27.06 -19.33
C ALA A 23 -13.97 -25.94 -19.56
N PHE A 24 -13.59 -25.22 -18.51
CA PHE A 24 -12.53 -24.21 -18.53
C PHE A 24 -11.18 -24.81 -18.95
N LEU A 25 -10.80 -25.98 -18.42
CA LEU A 25 -9.57 -26.68 -18.78
C LEU A 25 -9.53 -27.15 -20.25
N LYS A 26 -10.67 -27.17 -20.95
CA LYS A 26 -10.78 -27.50 -22.38
C LYS A 26 -10.74 -26.26 -23.28
N LEU A 27 -10.70 -25.05 -22.73
CA LEU A 27 -10.59 -23.83 -23.51
C LEU A 27 -9.20 -23.70 -24.15
N PRO A 28 -9.06 -22.91 -25.24
CA PRO A 28 -7.77 -22.60 -25.81
C PRO A 28 -6.77 -22.05 -24.78
N PRO A 29 -5.47 -22.39 -24.88
CA PRO A 29 -4.43 -21.96 -23.95
C PRO A 29 -4.41 -20.44 -23.70
N GLU A 30 -4.72 -19.64 -24.73
CA GLU A 30 -4.75 -18.18 -24.64
C GLU A 30 -5.86 -17.69 -23.71
N ILE A 31 -7.01 -18.38 -23.69
CA ILE A 31 -8.12 -18.07 -22.80
C ILE A 31 -7.78 -18.48 -21.36
N ILE A 32 -7.21 -19.68 -21.18
CA ILE A 32 -6.75 -20.14 -19.85
C ILE A 32 -5.72 -19.16 -19.29
N GLN A 33 -4.69 -18.83 -20.07
CA GLN A 33 -3.67 -17.86 -19.69
C GLN A 33 -4.29 -16.49 -19.34
N ARG A 34 -5.27 -16.02 -20.13
CA ARG A 34 -5.96 -14.77 -19.84
C ARG A 34 -6.71 -14.83 -18.52
N VAL A 35 -7.41 -15.92 -18.21
CA VAL A 35 -8.10 -16.11 -16.92
C VAL A 35 -7.09 -16.15 -15.77
N ILE A 36 -6.03 -16.96 -15.87
CA ILE A 36 -4.94 -17.03 -14.87
C ILE A 36 -4.31 -15.65 -14.66
N SER A 37 -4.21 -14.82 -15.70
CA SER A 37 -3.67 -13.47 -15.59
C SER A 37 -4.49 -12.56 -14.68
N TYR A 38 -5.81 -12.79 -14.56
CA TYR A 38 -6.71 -12.06 -13.68
C TYR A 38 -6.72 -12.57 -12.23
N ILE A 39 -6.18 -13.77 -11.97
CA ILE A 39 -6.07 -14.30 -10.61
C ILE A 39 -4.90 -13.61 -9.88
N ARG A 40 -5.13 -13.25 -8.61
CA ARG A 40 -4.10 -12.73 -7.69
C ARG A 40 -2.93 -13.70 -7.60
N LYS A 41 -1.70 -13.17 -7.64
CA LYS A 41 -0.51 -14.00 -7.87
C LYS A 41 -0.13 -14.85 -6.67
N ASP A 42 -0.32 -14.33 -5.46
CA ASP A 42 -0.14 -15.03 -4.19
C ASP A 42 -1.03 -16.28 -4.08
N LEU A 43 -2.18 -16.28 -4.76
CA LEU A 43 -3.11 -17.41 -4.75
C LEU A 43 -2.92 -18.40 -5.89
N LEU A 44 -1.98 -18.19 -6.80
CA LEU A 44 -1.79 -19.13 -7.92
C LEU A 44 -1.34 -20.52 -7.46
N THR A 45 -0.72 -20.60 -6.28
CA THR A 45 -0.11 -21.83 -5.77
C THR A 45 -1.13 -22.87 -5.32
N ILE A 46 -2.36 -22.45 -4.98
CA ILE A 46 -3.47 -23.36 -4.67
C ILE A 46 -3.88 -24.23 -5.86
N PHE A 47 -3.57 -23.78 -7.08
CA PHE A 47 -3.93 -24.48 -8.32
C PHE A 47 -2.82 -25.41 -8.81
N LEU A 48 -1.71 -25.54 -8.08
CA LEU A 48 -0.59 -26.39 -8.48
C LEU A 48 -0.91 -27.89 -8.42
N ASP A 49 -1.91 -28.29 -7.64
CA ASP A 49 -2.41 -29.67 -7.62
C ASP A 49 -3.24 -30.01 -8.87
N CYS A 50 -3.65 -28.99 -9.65
CA CYS A 50 -4.30 -29.18 -10.93
C CYS A 50 -3.27 -29.17 -12.06
N ASN A 51 -2.75 -30.36 -12.40
CA ASN A 51 -1.74 -30.57 -13.46
C ASN A 51 -2.03 -29.84 -14.78
N ALA A 52 -3.30 -29.69 -15.16
CA ALA A 52 -3.70 -29.00 -16.39
C ALA A 52 -3.43 -27.47 -16.35
N LEU A 53 -3.39 -26.86 -15.16
CA LEU A 53 -3.12 -25.43 -14.98
C LEU A 53 -1.65 -25.12 -14.72
N VAL A 54 -0.87 -26.11 -14.29
CA VAL A 54 0.55 -25.92 -13.96
C VAL A 54 1.33 -25.21 -15.08
N PRO A 55 1.23 -25.57 -16.38
CA PRO A 55 1.97 -24.88 -17.44
C PRO A 55 1.69 -23.37 -17.54
N PHE A 56 0.52 -22.92 -17.08
CA PHE A 56 0.11 -21.52 -17.09
C PHE A 56 0.54 -20.77 -15.82
N ILE A 57 0.82 -21.49 -14.74
CA ILE A 57 1.25 -20.95 -13.44
C ILE A 57 2.78 -20.87 -13.35
N LEU A 58 3.50 -21.88 -13.87
CA LEU A 58 4.96 -21.93 -13.81
C LEU A 58 5.65 -20.64 -14.32
N PRO A 59 5.20 -19.96 -15.39
CA PRO A 59 5.82 -18.70 -15.82
C PRO A 59 5.81 -17.58 -14.75
N TYR A 60 4.83 -17.59 -13.84
CA TYR A 60 4.80 -16.64 -12.72
C TYR A 60 5.82 -17.03 -11.65
N ILE A 61 5.91 -18.32 -11.31
CA ILE A 61 6.86 -18.86 -10.35
C ILE A 61 8.31 -18.70 -10.86
N GLU A 62 8.59 -19.07 -12.11
CA GLU A 62 9.90 -18.87 -12.75
C GLU A 62 10.35 -17.42 -12.76
N ARG A 63 9.42 -16.47 -12.81
CA ARG A 63 9.74 -15.05 -12.75
C ARG A 63 10.11 -14.64 -11.32
N GLN A 64 9.20 -14.88 -10.37
CA GLN A 64 9.39 -14.43 -8.99
C GLN A 64 8.50 -15.23 -8.03
N VAL A 65 8.98 -15.46 -6.81
CA VAL A 65 8.21 -16.04 -5.71
C VAL A 65 8.42 -15.28 -4.41
N GLU A 66 7.49 -15.42 -3.47
CA GLU A 66 7.66 -15.05 -2.06
C GLU A 66 7.68 -16.33 -1.22
N ILE A 67 8.67 -16.42 -0.33
CA ILE A 67 8.86 -17.55 0.57
C ILE A 67 8.20 -17.23 1.90
N VAL A 68 7.18 -18.00 2.25
CA VAL A 68 6.40 -17.85 3.48
C VAL A 68 6.49 -19.13 4.31
N THR A 69 6.54 -18.96 5.62
CA THR A 69 6.55 -20.08 6.58
C THR A 69 5.21 -20.81 6.59
N TYR A 70 4.14 -20.03 6.64
CA TYR A 70 2.78 -20.51 6.69
C TYR A 70 2.07 -20.09 5.41
N ILE A 71 1.83 -21.07 4.54
CA ILE A 71 0.89 -20.87 3.44
C ILE A 71 -0.48 -20.92 4.08
N TYR A 72 -1.28 -19.87 3.90
CA TYR A 72 -2.68 -19.89 4.32
C TYR A 72 -3.38 -21.06 3.63
N GLU A 73 -3.68 -22.11 4.40
CA GLU A 73 -4.49 -23.21 3.91
C GLU A 73 -5.92 -22.69 3.72
N ILE A 74 -6.32 -22.57 2.46
CA ILE A 74 -7.67 -22.13 2.11
C ILE A 74 -8.60 -23.31 2.34
N THR A 75 -9.11 -23.41 3.58
CA THR A 75 -10.10 -24.40 3.99
C THR A 75 -11.51 -23.87 3.73
N GLY A 76 -11.95 -23.93 2.48
CA GLY A 76 -13.30 -23.51 2.10
C GLY A 76 -13.40 -22.93 0.69
N PRO A 77 -14.59 -22.45 0.29
CA PRO A 77 -14.71 -21.67 -0.95
C PRO A 77 -13.80 -20.44 -0.85
N LEU A 78 -13.17 -20.06 -1.97
CA LEU A 78 -12.33 -18.86 -2.04
C LEU A 78 -13.16 -17.62 -1.69
N LEU A 79 -13.08 -17.18 -0.44
CA LEU A 79 -13.73 -15.96 0.05
C LEU A 79 -12.96 -14.78 -0.50
N TRP A 80 -13.55 -14.06 -1.47
CA TRP A 80 -12.86 -12.97 -2.14
C TRP A 80 -12.45 -11.81 -1.20
N SER A 81 -12.92 -11.74 0.06
CA SER A 81 -12.51 -10.74 1.08
C SER A 81 -11.05 -10.87 1.50
N SER A 82 -10.46 -12.06 1.43
CA SER A 82 -9.02 -12.25 1.64
C SER A 82 -8.15 -11.67 0.51
N PHE A 83 -8.76 -11.01 -0.49
CA PHE A 83 -8.12 -10.49 -1.70
C PHE A 83 -7.83 -8.98 -1.66
N GLU A 84 -8.03 -8.32 -0.52
CA GLU A 84 -7.87 -6.86 -0.37
C GLU A 84 -6.43 -6.42 -0.12
N SER A 85 -5.52 -7.36 0.12
CA SER A 85 -4.09 -7.04 0.24
C SER A 85 -3.48 -6.72 -1.13
N ASN A 86 -3.29 -5.42 -1.38
CA ASN A 86 -2.63 -4.87 -2.57
C ASN A 86 -1.10 -5.05 -2.56
N THR A 87 -0.51 -5.61 -1.50
CA THR A 87 0.95 -5.60 -1.34
C THR A 87 1.64 -6.75 -2.08
N LEU A 88 0.96 -7.86 -2.35
CA LEU A 88 1.59 -9.09 -2.82
C LEU A 88 1.15 -9.42 -4.25
N ASN A 89 2.09 -9.28 -5.18
CA ASN A 89 1.90 -9.54 -6.61
C ASN A 89 2.83 -10.65 -7.13
N MET A 90 3.08 -11.66 -6.31
CA MET A 90 3.87 -12.85 -6.67
C MET A 90 3.34 -14.11 -5.96
N PRO A 91 3.52 -15.31 -6.55
CA PRO A 91 3.18 -16.58 -5.90
C PRO A 91 3.87 -16.79 -4.55
N GLN A 92 3.12 -17.29 -3.57
CA GLN A 92 3.61 -17.63 -2.24
C GLN A 92 3.84 -19.13 -2.09
N LEU A 93 5.04 -19.51 -1.64
CA LEU A 93 5.45 -20.90 -1.46
C LEU A 93 6.25 -21.04 -0.17
N SER A 94 6.21 -22.21 0.45
CA SER A 94 7.22 -22.59 1.45
C SER A 94 8.51 -23.04 0.75
N MET A 95 9.64 -23.04 1.47
CA MET A 95 10.90 -23.56 0.93
C MET A 95 10.77 -25.01 0.45
N THR A 96 10.09 -25.87 1.22
CA THR A 96 9.83 -27.27 0.84
C THR A 96 9.03 -27.34 -0.45
N LYS A 97 7.96 -26.54 -0.57
CA LYS A 97 7.13 -26.57 -1.78
C LYS A 97 7.88 -26.05 -3.00
N LEU A 98 8.70 -25.01 -2.83
CA LEU A 98 9.56 -24.53 -3.90
C LEU A 98 10.52 -25.62 -4.37
N LYS A 99 11.15 -26.37 -3.45
CA LYS A 99 12.02 -27.50 -3.79
C LYS A 99 11.31 -28.54 -4.64
N GLU A 100 10.13 -28.98 -4.19
CA GLU A 100 9.31 -29.96 -4.92
C GLU A 100 9.01 -29.50 -6.34
N LEU A 101 8.68 -28.23 -6.53
CA LEU A 101 8.38 -27.67 -7.86
C LEU A 101 9.62 -27.59 -8.74
N MET A 102 10.76 -27.15 -8.18
CA MET A 102 12.03 -27.10 -8.91
C MET A 102 12.44 -28.51 -9.38
N ASP A 103 12.25 -29.52 -8.55
CA ASP A 103 12.59 -30.91 -8.88
C ASP A 103 11.62 -31.53 -9.88
N SER A 104 10.32 -31.29 -9.70
CA SER A 104 9.26 -31.88 -10.52
C SER A 104 9.20 -31.26 -11.92
N TYR A 105 9.31 -29.94 -12.00
CA TYR A 105 9.10 -29.20 -13.25
C TYR A 105 10.40 -28.67 -13.87
N LYS A 106 11.55 -28.89 -13.23
CA LYS A 106 12.87 -28.39 -13.68
C LYS A 106 12.89 -26.88 -13.88
N ILE A 107 12.12 -26.17 -13.04
CA ILE A 107 12.08 -24.71 -13.02
C ILE A 107 13.00 -24.15 -11.93
N CYS A 108 13.39 -22.89 -12.04
CA CYS A 108 14.04 -22.16 -10.98
C CYS A 108 13.58 -20.69 -11.05
N PRO A 109 13.08 -20.11 -9.94
CA PRO A 109 12.71 -18.70 -9.95
C PRO A 109 13.94 -17.83 -10.21
N LYS A 110 13.75 -16.78 -11.02
CA LYS A 110 14.78 -15.75 -11.23
C LYS A 110 14.94 -14.88 -9.98
N GLU A 111 13.84 -14.61 -9.29
CA GLU A 111 13.82 -13.78 -8.08
C GLU A 111 13.03 -14.48 -6.97
N ALA A 112 13.49 -14.39 -5.73
CA ALA A 112 12.73 -14.83 -4.57
C ALA A 112 12.78 -13.76 -3.47
N THR A 113 11.64 -13.53 -2.82
CA THR A 113 11.52 -12.67 -1.65
C THR A 113 11.37 -13.54 -0.41
N ILE A 114 12.05 -13.22 0.68
CA ILE A 114 11.99 -14.02 1.92
C ILE A 114 12.15 -13.15 3.17
N ASP A 115 11.36 -13.49 4.18
CA ASP A 115 11.56 -13.13 5.59
C ASP A 115 12.17 -14.35 6.29
N ILE A 116 13.50 -14.38 6.40
CA ILE A 116 14.29 -15.46 7.00
C ILE A 116 13.87 -15.66 8.44
N ARG A 117 13.61 -14.60 9.20
CA ARG A 117 13.24 -14.74 10.61
C ARG A 117 11.91 -15.43 10.80
N ALA A 118 10.96 -15.19 9.91
CA ALA A 118 9.72 -15.96 9.90
C ALA A 118 9.97 -17.43 9.54
N ASN A 119 10.94 -17.73 8.67
CA ASN A 119 11.16 -19.06 8.08
C ASN A 119 12.15 -19.95 8.86
N VAL A 120 13.03 -19.37 9.66
CA VAL A 120 13.86 -20.10 10.61
C VAL A 120 12.99 -20.30 11.84
N ASP A 121 12.61 -21.54 12.11
CA ASP A 121 11.70 -21.90 13.22
C ASP A 121 12.31 -21.53 14.58
N PHE A 122 12.05 -20.31 15.03
CA PHE A 122 12.34 -19.85 16.38
C PHE A 122 11.22 -20.21 17.37
N THR A 123 10.12 -20.83 16.90
CA THR A 123 8.89 -20.99 17.69
C THR A 123 8.99 -22.06 18.77
N ASN A 124 9.89 -23.04 18.62
CA ASN A 124 10.23 -23.99 19.69
C ASN A 124 10.73 -23.30 20.98
N TYR A 125 11.02 -22.00 20.97
CA TYR A 125 11.42 -21.23 22.14
C TYR A 125 10.32 -20.35 22.76
N GLN A 126 9.29 -19.95 22.00
CA GLN A 126 8.22 -19.11 22.54
C GLN A 126 7.22 -19.88 23.41
N GLU A 127 7.06 -21.18 23.22
CA GLU A 127 6.11 -21.99 24.00
C GLU A 127 6.54 -22.21 25.47
N GLY A 128 7.77 -21.84 25.85
CA GLY A 128 8.31 -22.06 27.21
C GLY A 128 8.36 -20.83 28.12
N ASN A 129 8.42 -19.62 27.56
CA ASN A 129 8.71 -18.42 28.33
C ASN A 129 7.64 -17.35 28.09
N ASN A 130 6.60 -17.35 28.92
CA ASN A 130 5.75 -16.18 29.14
C ASN A 130 6.58 -15.10 29.85
N ILE A 131 7.48 -14.44 29.11
CA ILE A 131 8.27 -13.31 29.62
C ILE A 131 7.29 -12.16 29.80
N THR A 132 6.80 -11.98 31.02
CA THR A 132 6.13 -10.75 31.43
C THR A 132 7.12 -9.61 31.28
N SER A 133 6.72 -8.55 30.59
CA SER A 133 7.56 -7.44 30.13
C SER A 133 8.07 -6.50 31.24
N ASP A 134 8.39 -7.02 32.42
CA ASP A 134 9.07 -6.22 33.43
C ASP A 134 10.53 -6.00 32.99
N HIS A 135 10.90 -4.72 32.86
CA HIS A 135 12.12 -4.22 32.24
C HIS A 135 13.43 -4.46 33.04
N ASP A 136 13.53 -5.57 33.77
CA ASP A 136 14.73 -5.86 34.57
C ASP A 136 15.91 -6.31 33.69
N GLU A 137 17.13 -5.94 34.08
CA GLU A 137 18.39 -6.24 33.37
C GLU A 137 18.59 -7.73 33.06
N GLU A 138 17.94 -8.64 33.81
CA GLU A 138 17.93 -10.09 33.54
C GLU A 138 17.34 -10.45 32.16
N ASN A 139 16.44 -9.61 31.61
CA ASN A 139 15.89 -9.82 30.26
C ASN A 139 16.92 -9.64 29.15
N ARG A 140 17.99 -8.86 29.37
CA ARG A 140 19.05 -8.68 28.36
C ARG A 140 19.87 -9.95 28.16
N GLU A 141 20.15 -10.70 29.23
CA GLU A 141 20.91 -11.95 29.12
C GLU A 141 20.10 -13.05 28.41
N ALA A 142 18.79 -13.11 28.65
CA ALA A 142 17.87 -13.97 27.90
C ALA A 142 17.84 -13.61 26.41
N GLU A 143 17.88 -12.32 26.07
CA GLU A 143 17.96 -11.84 24.69
C GLU A 143 19.28 -12.26 24.01
N TYR A 144 20.44 -12.14 24.70
CA TYR A 144 21.72 -12.62 24.17
C TYR A 144 21.75 -14.14 23.95
N GLN A 145 21.16 -14.93 24.85
CA GLN A 145 21.05 -16.38 24.66
C GLN A 145 20.18 -16.73 23.45
N LEU A 146 19.11 -15.95 23.21
CA LEU A 146 18.27 -16.10 22.03
C LEU A 146 19.07 -15.87 20.73
N ILE A 147 19.98 -14.89 20.72
CA ILE A 147 20.81 -14.56 19.55
C ILE A 147 21.73 -15.72 19.16
N ASN A 148 22.46 -16.31 20.10
CA ASN A 148 23.36 -17.45 19.77
C ASN A 148 22.58 -18.64 19.19
N LEU A 149 21.37 -18.88 19.68
CA LEU A 149 20.48 -19.91 19.16
C LEU A 149 19.94 -19.59 17.77
N VAL A 150 19.73 -18.30 17.48
CA VAL A 150 19.34 -17.82 16.15
C VAL A 150 20.42 -18.16 15.13
N ASP A 151 21.68 -17.91 15.45
CA ASP A 151 22.81 -18.20 14.56
C ASP A 151 22.97 -19.70 14.29
N GLU A 152 22.92 -20.55 15.32
CA GLU A 152 22.98 -22.00 15.13
C GLU A 152 21.80 -22.54 14.30
N SER A 153 20.62 -21.94 14.47
CA SER A 153 19.41 -22.33 13.72
C SER A 153 19.49 -21.86 12.28
N LEU A 154 20.05 -20.67 12.04
CA LEU A 154 20.28 -20.13 10.71
C LEU A 154 21.27 -20.99 9.92
N ASP A 155 22.34 -21.46 10.57
CA ASP A 155 23.34 -22.34 9.97
C ASP A 155 22.70 -23.63 9.46
N LYS A 156 21.98 -24.32 10.34
CA LYS A 156 21.27 -25.56 9.99
C LYS A 156 20.23 -25.32 8.90
N TRP A 157 19.52 -24.19 8.95
CA TRP A 157 18.53 -23.84 7.94
C TRP A 157 19.17 -23.55 6.58
N CYS A 158 20.28 -22.81 6.54
CA CYS A 158 21.02 -22.52 5.31
C CYS A 158 21.59 -23.80 4.70
N GLU A 159 22.18 -24.68 5.51
CA GLU A 159 22.70 -25.97 5.05
C GLU A 159 21.58 -26.86 4.50
N TYR A 160 20.46 -26.96 5.20
CA TYR A 160 19.30 -27.73 4.77
C TYR A 160 18.74 -27.24 3.42
N ASN A 161 18.75 -25.92 3.19
CA ASN A 161 18.18 -25.28 2.01
C ASN A 161 19.22 -24.89 0.94
N GLN A 162 20.50 -25.23 1.11
CA GLN A 162 21.62 -24.73 0.29
C GLN A 162 21.39 -24.90 -1.22
N GLU A 163 20.79 -26.02 -1.62
CA GLU A 163 20.48 -26.31 -3.01
C GLU A 163 19.56 -25.25 -3.66
N ILE A 164 18.55 -24.79 -2.93
CA ILE A 164 17.61 -23.77 -3.42
C ILE A 164 18.29 -22.40 -3.36
N LEU A 165 18.91 -22.08 -2.21
CA LEU A 165 19.55 -20.79 -1.95
C LEU A 165 20.59 -20.45 -3.03
N GLY A 166 21.42 -21.42 -3.44
CA GLY A 166 22.45 -21.23 -4.47
C GLY A 166 21.96 -21.26 -5.91
N LYS A 167 20.73 -21.74 -6.18
CA LYS A 167 20.17 -21.80 -7.55
C LYS A 167 19.38 -20.55 -7.92
N VAL A 168 18.67 -19.95 -6.97
CA VAL A 168 17.87 -18.74 -7.23
C VAL A 168 18.80 -17.56 -7.51
N LYS A 169 18.58 -16.91 -8.65
CA LYS A 169 19.51 -15.89 -9.15
C LYS A 169 19.52 -14.63 -8.30
N ASN A 170 18.37 -14.13 -7.87
CA ASN A 170 18.26 -12.88 -7.13
C ASN A 170 17.42 -13.07 -5.86
N TRP A 171 18.01 -12.86 -4.70
CA TRP A 171 17.27 -12.87 -3.44
C TRP A 171 16.94 -11.45 -2.97
N ARG A 172 15.69 -11.26 -2.52
CA ARG A 172 15.21 -10.09 -1.80
C ARG A 172 14.93 -10.46 -0.36
N LEU A 173 15.69 -9.89 0.55
CA LEU A 173 15.46 -10.03 1.98
C LEU A 173 14.43 -9.00 2.44
N GLN A 174 13.38 -9.43 3.13
CA GLN A 174 12.42 -8.57 3.81
C GLN A 174 12.70 -8.45 5.31
N ASP A 175 13.64 -9.25 5.85
CA ASP A 175 14.05 -9.13 7.24
C ASP A 175 14.59 -7.75 7.53
N LYS A 176 14.20 -7.27 8.69
CA LYS A 176 14.83 -6.14 9.35
C LYS A 176 16.00 -6.67 10.17
N ILE A 177 17.18 -6.11 9.94
CA ILE A 177 18.42 -6.54 10.61
C ILE A 177 18.60 -5.72 11.89
N TYR A 178 18.02 -6.21 12.98
CA TYR A 178 17.90 -5.43 14.23
C TYR A 178 19.11 -5.52 15.19
N GLN A 179 20.10 -6.35 14.94
CA GLN A 179 21.03 -6.81 15.99
C GLN A 179 22.49 -6.40 15.76
N ARG A 180 23.28 -6.39 16.85
CA ARG A 180 24.73 -6.25 16.81
C ARG A 180 25.37 -7.26 15.85
N ASP A 181 24.83 -8.47 15.78
CA ASP A 181 25.35 -9.55 14.94
C ASP A 181 24.82 -9.51 13.49
N GLY A 182 24.20 -8.40 13.08
CA GLY A 182 23.72 -8.21 11.72
C GLY A 182 24.79 -8.42 10.64
N ALA A 183 26.05 -8.13 10.96
CA ALA A 183 27.19 -8.37 10.07
C ALA A 183 27.44 -9.88 9.89
N GLN A 184 27.45 -10.64 10.99
CA GLN A 184 27.59 -12.10 10.96
C GLN A 184 26.43 -12.75 10.21
N PHE A 185 25.20 -12.32 10.51
CA PHE A 185 23.98 -12.76 9.82
C PHE A 185 24.08 -12.56 8.30
N LEU A 186 24.41 -11.34 7.85
CA LEU A 186 24.57 -11.04 6.42
C LEU A 186 25.71 -11.81 5.78
N SER A 187 26.86 -11.89 6.46
CA SER A 187 28.03 -12.63 6.00
C SER A 187 27.67 -14.11 5.75
N LYS A 188 26.92 -14.70 6.68
CA LYS A 188 26.41 -16.07 6.52
C LYS A 188 25.50 -16.17 5.30
N LEU A 189 24.45 -15.35 5.20
CA LEU A 189 23.51 -15.40 4.09
C LEU A 189 24.21 -15.23 2.72
N ASN A 190 25.17 -14.31 2.61
CA ASN A 190 25.93 -14.09 1.38
C ASN A 190 26.70 -15.32 0.89
N SER A 191 27.07 -16.23 1.80
CA SER A 191 27.75 -17.48 1.40
C SER A 191 26.80 -18.50 0.77
N TYR A 192 25.48 -18.34 0.94
CA TYR A 192 24.45 -19.24 0.39
C TYR A 192 23.60 -18.58 -0.70
N MET A 193 23.44 -17.25 -0.67
CA MET A 193 22.45 -16.51 -1.43
C MET A 193 23.09 -15.37 -2.22
N ASN A 194 22.67 -15.19 -3.48
CA ASN A 194 22.97 -13.96 -4.22
C ASN A 194 21.97 -12.85 -3.84
N LEU A 195 22.24 -12.16 -2.73
CA LEU A 195 21.41 -11.05 -2.23
C LEU A 195 21.46 -9.86 -3.21
N MET A 196 20.31 -9.45 -3.73
CA MET A 196 20.16 -8.36 -4.70
C MET A 196 19.33 -7.18 -4.18
N SER A 197 18.59 -7.39 -3.09
CA SER A 197 17.75 -6.38 -2.45
C SER A 197 17.61 -6.71 -0.97
N PHE A 198 17.70 -5.72 -0.09
CA PHE A 198 17.36 -5.93 1.33
C PHE A 198 17.06 -4.60 2.02
N ASP A 199 16.28 -4.70 3.11
CA ASP A 199 15.90 -3.60 3.97
C ASP A 199 16.67 -3.72 5.30
N VAL A 200 17.47 -2.72 5.64
CA VAL A 200 18.23 -2.65 6.90
C VAL A 200 17.50 -1.68 7.83
N MET A 201 16.84 -2.18 8.86
CA MET A 201 16.28 -1.35 9.92
C MET A 201 17.16 -1.46 11.15
N PHE A 202 17.69 -0.33 11.60
CA PHE A 202 18.39 -0.26 12.87
C PHE A 202 17.39 0.15 13.95
N PRO A 203 17.32 -0.57 15.08
CA PRO A 203 16.34 -0.30 16.15
C PRO A 203 16.48 1.12 16.70
N GLU A 204 15.35 1.70 17.10
CA GLU A 204 15.28 3.09 17.60
C GLU A 204 15.91 3.29 18.99
N TYR A 205 16.14 2.21 19.74
CA TYR A 205 16.45 2.26 21.17
C TYR A 205 17.81 1.65 21.54
N ASP A 206 18.57 1.15 20.56
CA ASP A 206 19.87 0.52 20.83
C ASP A 206 21.03 1.31 20.24
N ASP A 207 22.04 1.52 21.07
CA ASP A 207 23.38 2.00 20.74
C ASP A 207 24.09 0.98 19.83
N VAL A 208 23.59 0.77 18.60
CA VAL A 208 24.40 0.10 17.57
C VAL A 208 25.54 1.05 17.26
N ASP A 209 26.70 0.76 17.84
CA ASP A 209 27.86 1.63 17.72
C ASP A 209 28.27 1.79 16.25
N PRO A 210 28.89 2.91 15.87
CA PRO A 210 29.25 3.18 14.49
C PRO A 210 30.15 2.12 13.84
N GLU A 211 30.96 1.37 14.60
CA GLU A 211 31.79 0.30 14.03
C GLU A 211 30.92 -0.90 13.65
N THR A 212 29.96 -1.30 14.49
CA THR A 212 28.98 -2.34 14.14
C THR A 212 28.17 -1.97 12.88
N GLN A 213 27.71 -0.72 12.76
CA GLN A 213 27.02 -0.25 11.55
C GLN A 213 27.91 -0.37 10.31
N LYS A 214 29.18 -0.01 10.44
CA LYS A 214 30.18 -0.09 9.36
C LYS A 214 30.50 -1.54 9.01
N GLU A 215 30.56 -2.45 9.97
CA GLU A 215 30.69 -3.89 9.74
C GLU A 215 29.51 -4.44 8.93
N ILE A 216 28.28 -4.13 9.34
CA ILE A 216 27.06 -4.50 8.60
C ILE A 216 27.13 -3.99 7.16
N LEU A 217 27.48 -2.72 6.96
CA LEU A 217 27.64 -2.13 5.63
C LEU A 217 28.75 -2.79 4.81
N ASN A 218 29.79 -3.32 5.44
CA ASN A 218 30.87 -4.04 4.74
C ASN A 218 30.45 -5.46 4.34
N CYS A 219 29.49 -6.05 5.04
CA CYS A 219 28.89 -7.32 4.66
C CYS A 219 27.88 -7.19 3.52
N ILE A 220 27.48 -5.99 3.10
CA ILE A 220 26.59 -5.84 1.95
C ILE A 220 27.32 -6.17 0.63
N PRO A 221 26.78 -7.05 -0.23
CA PRO A 221 27.33 -7.30 -1.55
C PRO A 221 27.34 -6.08 -2.47
N GLU A 222 28.42 -5.88 -3.22
CA GLU A 222 28.53 -4.80 -4.22
C GLU A 222 27.56 -4.94 -5.40
N SER A 223 27.04 -6.15 -5.62
CA SER A 223 26.05 -6.49 -6.65
C SER A 223 24.63 -6.01 -6.33
N VAL A 224 24.38 -5.52 -5.12
CA VAL A 224 23.04 -5.14 -4.68
C VAL A 224 22.44 -4.06 -5.59
N SER A 225 21.16 -4.25 -5.93
CA SER A 225 20.39 -3.36 -6.81
C SER A 225 19.39 -2.48 -6.08
N CYS A 226 19.00 -2.87 -4.85
CA CYS A 226 18.07 -2.13 -4.02
C CYS A 226 18.52 -2.16 -2.57
N LEU A 227 18.68 -0.99 -1.96
CA LEU A 227 19.01 -0.83 -0.56
C LEU A 227 17.98 0.08 0.09
N SER A 228 17.51 -0.30 1.26
CA SER A 228 16.66 0.54 2.07
C SER A 228 17.20 0.55 3.47
N PHE A 229 17.45 1.74 4.01
CA PHE A 229 17.80 1.93 5.40
C PHE A 229 16.60 2.57 6.10
N ASP A 230 16.33 2.11 7.32
CA ASP A 230 15.37 2.71 8.25
C ASP A 230 16.09 2.92 9.58
N MET A 231 16.45 4.17 9.87
CA MET A 231 17.42 4.52 10.91
C MET A 231 17.09 5.88 11.48
N LYS A 232 17.02 5.97 12.81
CA LYS A 232 16.73 7.23 13.50
C LYS A 232 17.96 8.15 13.60
N ASP A 233 19.18 7.60 13.69
CA ASP A 233 20.36 8.38 14.07
C ASP A 233 21.51 8.46 13.06
N GLY A 234 22.23 9.58 13.13
CA GLY A 234 22.96 10.18 12.03
C GLY A 234 24.38 9.70 11.75
N SER A 235 24.77 8.52 12.24
CA SER A 235 26.17 8.07 12.31
C SER A 235 26.71 7.41 11.05
N ILE A 236 25.87 7.06 10.07
CA ILE A 236 26.36 6.38 8.87
C ILE A 236 27.04 7.40 7.92
N ASN A 237 28.36 7.50 7.99
CA ASN A 237 29.17 8.04 6.90
C ASN A 237 29.41 6.95 5.84
N SER A 238 28.33 6.44 5.22
CA SER A 238 28.43 5.39 4.22
C SER A 238 28.84 5.97 2.88
N ASN A 239 29.95 5.47 2.35
CA ASN A 239 30.28 5.62 0.96
C ASN A 239 29.48 4.61 0.12
N PHE A 240 28.33 5.02 -0.42
CA PHE A 240 27.52 4.15 -1.27
C PHE A 240 28.14 3.92 -2.65
N LEU A 241 29.18 4.66 -3.06
CA LEU A 241 29.81 4.55 -4.39
C LEU A 241 30.33 3.15 -4.72
N LYS A 242 30.61 2.30 -3.72
CA LYS A 242 31.00 0.91 -3.94
C LYS A 242 29.90 0.05 -4.57
N TYR A 243 28.63 0.43 -4.43
CA TYR A 243 27.48 -0.28 -4.99
C TYR A 243 27.18 0.15 -6.44
N SER A 244 28.07 -0.21 -7.36
CA SER A 244 27.97 0.22 -8.77
C SER A 244 26.68 -0.23 -9.48
N TYR A 245 26.02 -1.30 -9.01
CA TYR A 245 24.76 -1.81 -9.57
C TYR A 245 23.50 -1.26 -8.89
N LEU A 246 23.65 -0.40 -7.88
CA LEU A 246 22.54 0.12 -7.10
C LEU A 246 21.58 0.96 -7.95
N ARG A 247 20.31 0.55 -8.01
CA ARG A 247 19.25 1.24 -8.75
C ARG A 247 18.27 1.97 -7.84
N LYS A 248 18.01 1.41 -6.66
CA LYS A 248 17.10 2.00 -5.67
C LYS A 248 17.81 2.16 -4.33
N LEU A 249 17.69 3.33 -3.74
CA LEU A 249 18.26 3.63 -2.43
C LEU A 249 17.23 4.39 -1.59
N LYS A 250 16.88 3.87 -0.42
CA LYS A 250 16.29 4.65 0.68
C LYS A 250 17.35 4.80 1.77
N CYS A 251 17.71 6.01 2.18
CA CYS A 251 18.75 6.21 3.18
C CYS A 251 18.58 7.51 3.96
N PRO A 252 19.09 7.58 5.21
CA PRO A 252 19.17 8.85 5.92
C PRO A 252 20.21 9.75 5.25
N ILE A 253 19.97 11.06 5.24
CA ILE A 253 20.98 12.08 4.91
C ILE A 253 21.09 13.02 6.10
N THR A 254 22.26 12.99 6.75
CA THR A 254 22.58 13.69 8.00
C THR A 254 23.69 14.72 7.79
N SER A 255 24.38 14.67 6.65
CA SER A 255 25.34 15.68 6.22
C SER A 255 25.26 15.88 4.72
N ARG A 256 25.51 17.12 4.26
CA ARG A 256 25.42 17.46 2.83
C ARG A 256 26.30 16.56 1.95
N ASN A 257 27.48 16.17 2.44
CA ASN A 257 28.47 15.46 1.63
C ASN A 257 28.01 14.04 1.24
N GLN A 258 27.06 13.46 1.97
CA GLN A 258 26.54 12.11 1.67
C GLN A 258 25.81 12.03 0.33
N ILE A 259 25.19 13.12 -0.15
CA ILE A 259 24.53 13.09 -1.46
C ILE A 259 25.52 12.79 -2.59
N ASN A 260 26.76 13.29 -2.44
CA ASN A 260 27.85 13.08 -3.40
C ASN A 260 28.44 11.65 -3.33
N LEU A 261 28.04 10.86 -2.33
CA LEU A 261 28.45 9.47 -2.16
C LEU A 261 27.45 8.48 -2.75
N ILE A 262 26.38 8.95 -3.40
CA ILE A 262 25.37 8.10 -4.03
C ILE A 262 25.83 7.69 -5.44
N PRO A 263 25.77 6.39 -5.81
CA PRO A 263 26.17 5.91 -7.13
C PRO A 263 25.42 6.57 -8.29
N PRO A 264 26.09 6.86 -9.43
CA PRO A 264 25.43 7.36 -10.64
C PRO A 264 24.40 6.40 -11.27
N SER A 265 24.42 5.13 -10.89
CA SER A 265 23.49 4.09 -11.35
C SER A 265 22.10 4.17 -10.71
N VAL A 266 21.96 4.94 -9.62
CA VAL A 266 20.70 5.09 -8.88
C VAL A 266 19.65 5.81 -9.75
N GLU A 267 18.48 5.20 -9.84
CA GLU A 267 17.32 5.69 -10.59
C GLU A 267 16.14 6.08 -9.67
N SER A 268 16.10 5.53 -8.45
CA SER A 268 15.11 5.83 -7.42
C SER A 268 15.80 6.12 -6.10
N LEU A 269 15.62 7.33 -5.57
CA LEU A 269 16.27 7.79 -4.35
C LEU A 269 15.22 8.30 -3.36
N ASN A 270 15.22 7.77 -2.14
CA ASN A 270 14.40 8.21 -1.03
C ASN A 270 15.29 8.66 0.12
N ILE A 271 15.37 9.97 0.36
CA ILE A 271 16.18 10.53 1.45
C ILE A 271 15.27 10.99 2.59
N TYR A 272 15.75 10.81 3.81
CA TYR A 272 15.03 11.27 4.99
C TYR A 272 15.98 11.77 6.09
N ALA A 273 15.47 12.63 6.97
CA ALA A 273 16.17 13.13 8.14
C ALA A 273 15.24 13.03 9.36
N TYR A 274 15.69 12.33 10.41
CA TYR A 274 14.94 12.16 11.66
C TYR A 274 15.29 13.20 12.73
N ASN A 275 16.53 13.68 12.73
CA ASN A 275 17.01 14.63 13.74
C ASN A 275 16.76 16.07 13.30
N GLU A 276 16.78 17.01 14.25
CA GLU A 276 16.76 18.47 14.02
C GLU A 276 17.97 18.99 13.23
N ALA A 277 18.80 18.11 12.69
CA ALA A 277 19.96 18.46 11.90
C ALA A 277 19.51 19.04 10.55
N GLU A 278 19.57 20.36 10.43
CA GLU A 278 19.40 21.05 9.17
C GLU A 278 20.53 20.66 8.20
N VAL A 279 20.19 19.93 7.14
CA VAL A 279 21.12 19.67 6.04
C VAL A 279 20.92 20.74 4.97
N MET A 280 21.97 21.52 4.74
CA MET A 280 22.00 22.57 3.72
C MET A 280 22.81 22.12 2.50
N PHE A 281 22.14 22.05 1.35
CA PHE A 281 22.77 21.70 0.07
C PHE A 281 23.37 22.92 -0.63
N LEU A 282 24.42 22.68 -1.42
CA LEU A 282 25.15 23.68 -2.22
C LEU A 282 25.14 23.32 -3.71
N ASP A 283 25.37 24.29 -4.60
CA ASP A 283 25.44 24.08 -6.06
C ASP A 283 26.55 23.09 -6.50
N THR A 284 27.54 22.88 -5.64
CA THR A 284 28.60 21.89 -5.86
C THR A 284 28.12 20.46 -5.67
N ASP A 285 27.05 20.25 -4.92
CA ASP A 285 26.50 18.93 -4.66
C ASP A 285 25.86 18.34 -5.93
N LYS A 286 26.07 17.04 -6.14
CA LYS A 286 25.66 16.31 -7.33
C LYS A 286 24.72 15.18 -6.97
N VAL A 287 23.63 15.09 -7.73
CA VAL A 287 22.68 13.98 -7.66
C VAL A 287 23.00 12.96 -8.76
N PRO A 288 22.54 11.71 -8.62
CA PRO A 288 22.65 10.73 -9.69
C PRO A 288 22.01 11.23 -11.00
N PRO A 289 22.72 11.17 -12.15
CA PRO A 289 22.25 11.76 -13.42
C PRO A 289 21.14 10.95 -14.11
N ASN A 290 20.75 9.81 -13.54
CA ASN A 290 19.71 8.93 -14.08
C ASN A 290 18.47 8.85 -13.18
N LEU A 291 18.34 9.80 -12.24
CA LEU A 291 17.26 9.79 -11.28
C LEU A 291 15.90 10.03 -11.96
N LYS A 292 14.99 9.08 -11.78
CA LYS A 292 13.61 9.07 -12.30
C LYS A 292 12.58 9.22 -11.20
N GLU A 293 12.92 8.75 -9.99
CA GLU A 293 12.07 8.82 -8.82
C GLU A 293 12.87 9.46 -7.68
N PHE A 294 12.28 10.48 -7.05
CA PHE A 294 12.88 11.13 -5.89
C PHE A 294 11.84 11.31 -4.80
N ALA A 295 12.12 10.79 -3.61
CA ALA A 295 11.30 10.94 -2.43
C ALA A 295 12.13 11.62 -1.34
N VAL A 296 11.49 12.55 -0.63
CA VAL A 296 12.12 13.33 0.42
C VAL A 296 11.17 13.35 1.62
N ILE A 297 11.67 12.95 2.79
CA ILE A 297 10.92 13.02 4.06
C ILE A 297 11.69 13.95 5.00
N THR A 298 11.13 15.11 5.29
CA THR A 298 11.82 16.17 6.03
C THR A 298 11.15 16.42 7.36
N GLY A 299 11.55 15.76 8.45
CA GLY A 299 10.97 16.10 9.77
C GLY A 299 11.17 17.58 10.14
N PHE A 300 12.37 18.12 9.87
CA PHE A 300 12.78 19.49 10.22
C PHE A 300 13.37 20.29 9.03
N GLY A 301 13.20 19.78 7.79
CA GLY A 301 13.56 20.48 6.55
C GLY A 301 14.93 20.09 5.95
N TYR A 302 15.00 20.06 4.62
CA TYR A 302 16.24 20.12 3.85
C TYR A 302 16.36 21.53 3.27
N ASN A 303 17.31 22.31 3.76
CA ASN A 303 17.52 23.66 3.25
C ASN A 303 18.15 23.59 1.85
N ASN A 304 17.62 24.41 0.94
CA ASN A 304 18.01 24.47 -0.47
C ASN A 304 17.84 23.15 -1.25
N ILE A 305 16.84 22.32 -0.91
CA ILE A 305 16.58 21.06 -1.63
C ILE A 305 16.33 21.26 -3.14
N GLU A 306 15.84 22.43 -3.53
CA GLU A 306 15.62 22.83 -4.92
C GLU A 306 16.92 22.85 -5.75
N ILE A 307 18.08 23.04 -5.12
CA ILE A 307 19.39 22.94 -5.79
C ILE A 307 19.62 21.52 -6.32
N LEU A 308 19.23 20.51 -5.55
CA LEU A 308 19.32 19.11 -5.97
C LEU A 308 18.29 18.81 -7.06
N ILE A 309 17.03 19.24 -6.86
CA ILE A 309 15.93 18.93 -7.77
C ILE A 309 16.18 19.50 -9.18
N LYS A 310 16.75 20.71 -9.30
CA LYS A 310 17.10 21.34 -10.59
C LYS A 310 18.04 20.50 -11.46
N GLN A 311 18.80 19.58 -10.87
CA GLN A 311 19.75 18.72 -11.58
C GLN A 311 19.09 17.44 -12.15
N MET A 312 17.84 17.15 -11.76
CA MET A 312 17.14 15.90 -12.06
C MET A 312 16.27 16.01 -13.32
N ASP A 313 16.89 16.19 -14.48
CA ASP A 313 16.20 16.38 -15.75
C ASP A 313 15.23 15.23 -16.13
N LYS A 314 15.52 13.99 -15.72
CA LYS A 314 14.71 12.79 -15.98
C LYS A 314 13.64 12.49 -14.91
N LEU A 315 13.47 13.35 -13.92
CA LEU A 315 12.56 13.10 -12.80
C LEU A 315 11.10 13.00 -13.27
N GLY A 316 10.51 11.81 -13.11
CA GLY A 316 9.12 11.53 -13.49
C GLY A 316 8.18 11.29 -12.31
N SER A 317 8.72 10.95 -11.14
CA SER A 317 7.96 10.75 -9.91
C SER A 317 8.61 11.49 -8.76
N PHE A 318 7.86 12.34 -8.08
CA PHE A 318 8.33 13.10 -6.94
C PHE A 318 7.41 12.91 -5.73
N LYS A 319 8.00 12.62 -4.58
CA LYS A 319 7.33 12.60 -3.28
C LYS A 319 8.04 13.55 -2.33
N ILE A 320 7.27 14.40 -1.66
CA ILE A 320 7.77 15.22 -0.55
C ILE A 320 6.86 15.04 0.65
N CYS A 321 7.46 14.83 1.81
CA CYS A 321 6.76 14.59 3.07
C CYS A 321 7.29 15.53 4.16
N GLN A 322 6.40 16.11 4.98
CA GLN A 322 6.71 16.96 6.13
C GLN A 322 7.48 18.26 5.78
N TYR A 323 7.24 18.84 4.60
CA TYR A 323 8.00 20.03 4.17
C TYR A 323 7.30 21.33 4.57
N TRP A 324 7.93 22.10 5.47
CA TRP A 324 7.37 23.33 6.05
C TRP A 324 8.19 24.59 5.74
N THR A 325 9.33 24.47 5.05
CA THR A 325 10.25 25.60 4.82
C THR A 325 9.80 26.55 3.70
N SER A 326 8.87 26.11 2.84
CA SER A 326 8.26 26.97 1.81
C SER A 326 6.76 26.79 1.77
N THR A 327 6.04 27.86 1.47
CA THR A 327 4.60 27.84 1.25
C THR A 327 4.23 27.54 -0.21
N ARG A 328 5.20 27.57 -1.15
CA ARG A 328 4.93 27.41 -2.58
C ARG A 328 5.68 26.24 -3.20
N ILE A 329 4.96 25.39 -3.92
CA ILE A 329 5.55 24.25 -4.61
C ILE A 329 6.50 24.64 -5.76
N GLU A 330 6.29 25.79 -6.40
CA GLU A 330 7.19 26.31 -7.44
C GLU A 330 8.63 26.52 -6.97
N SER A 331 8.84 26.72 -5.66
CA SER A 331 10.17 26.86 -5.06
C SER A 331 11.02 25.60 -5.27
N LEU A 332 10.40 24.42 -5.35
CA LEU A 332 11.09 23.14 -5.53
C LEU A 332 11.72 23.00 -6.92
N CYS A 333 11.36 23.84 -7.89
CA CYS A 333 11.94 23.83 -9.24
C CYS A 333 11.88 22.46 -9.95
N LEU A 334 10.78 21.72 -9.78
CA LEU A 334 10.56 20.43 -10.45
C LEU A 334 10.51 20.59 -11.99
N PRO A 335 10.97 19.58 -12.76
CA PRO A 335 10.98 19.62 -14.21
C PRO A 335 9.58 19.48 -14.81
N ASP A 336 9.15 20.46 -15.60
CA ASP A 336 7.77 20.55 -16.08
C ASP A 336 7.34 19.40 -17.00
N SER A 337 8.24 18.92 -17.87
CA SER A 337 7.88 18.01 -18.96
C SER A 337 7.72 16.54 -18.55
N ASN A 338 8.32 16.13 -17.43
CA ASN A 338 8.52 14.72 -17.11
C ASN A 338 7.68 14.23 -15.93
N ILE A 339 7.21 15.13 -15.06
CA ILE A 339 6.46 14.75 -13.86
C ILE A 339 5.10 14.13 -14.24
N THR A 340 4.97 12.84 -13.92
CA THR A 340 3.75 12.05 -14.11
C THR A 340 3.11 11.62 -12.79
N ASN A 341 3.88 11.63 -11.69
CA ASN A 341 3.43 11.26 -10.36
C ASN A 341 3.93 12.28 -9.33
N LEU A 342 3.01 12.88 -8.58
CA LEU A 342 3.32 13.87 -7.56
C LEU A 342 2.60 13.50 -6.25
N VAL A 343 3.38 13.34 -5.19
CA VAL A 343 2.88 13.06 -3.84
C VAL A 343 3.37 14.16 -2.91
N ILE A 344 2.42 14.87 -2.30
CA ILE A 344 2.66 15.90 -1.30
C ILE A 344 2.02 15.40 -0.02
N ASP A 345 2.82 15.23 1.02
CA ASP A 345 2.40 14.57 2.24
C ASP A 345 2.77 15.44 3.44
N SER A 346 1.78 15.89 4.21
CA SER A 346 1.99 16.68 5.43
C SER A 346 2.87 17.92 5.20
N CYS A 347 2.70 18.62 4.08
CA CYS A 347 3.49 19.80 3.72
C CYS A 347 2.72 21.10 3.97
N GLY A 348 3.45 22.18 4.27
CA GLY A 348 2.92 23.52 4.57
C GLY A 348 2.65 24.39 3.34
N PHE A 349 2.37 23.81 2.18
CA PHE A 349 2.07 24.59 0.98
C PHE A 349 0.68 25.24 1.07
N ASP A 350 0.60 26.55 0.81
CA ASP A 350 -0.64 27.32 0.78
C ASP A 350 -1.21 27.47 -0.64
N ASP A 351 -0.34 27.40 -1.65
CA ASP A 351 -0.71 27.47 -3.06
C ASP A 351 -0.21 26.28 -3.89
N TYR A 352 -1.16 25.60 -4.52
CA TYR A 352 -0.93 24.46 -5.43
C TYR A 352 -1.14 24.86 -6.89
N SER A 353 -1.41 26.13 -7.18
CA SER A 353 -1.78 26.60 -8.51
C SER A 353 -0.71 26.33 -9.57
N SER A 354 0.58 26.29 -9.17
CA SER A 354 1.68 25.99 -10.07
C SER A 354 1.79 24.51 -10.45
N ILE A 355 1.06 23.59 -9.80
CA ILE A 355 0.96 22.18 -10.25
C ILE A 355 0.32 22.06 -11.64
N ARG A 356 -0.52 23.03 -12.03
CA ARG A 356 -1.23 23.06 -13.32
C ARG A 356 -0.32 23.13 -14.55
N LYS A 357 0.97 23.46 -14.38
CA LYS A 357 1.97 23.43 -15.46
C LYS A 357 2.37 22.02 -15.87
N TYR A 358 2.22 21.03 -14.98
CA TYR A 358 2.59 19.63 -15.25
C TYR A 358 1.51 18.92 -16.08
N LYS A 359 1.42 19.22 -17.37
CA LYS A 359 0.41 18.64 -18.28
C LYS A 359 0.54 17.12 -18.45
N GLY A 360 1.72 16.56 -18.16
CA GLY A 360 1.98 15.11 -18.14
C GLY A 360 1.51 14.39 -16.87
N LEU A 361 1.03 15.11 -15.85
CA LEU A 361 0.66 14.56 -14.56
C LEU A 361 -0.49 13.56 -14.67
N LYS A 362 -0.26 12.32 -14.23
CA LYS A 362 -1.23 11.23 -14.22
C LYS A 362 -1.80 10.97 -12.83
N ARG A 363 -0.99 11.16 -11.80
CA ARG A 363 -1.36 10.88 -10.41
C ARG A 363 -0.95 12.03 -9.51
N LEU A 364 -1.91 12.54 -8.74
CA LEU A 364 -1.69 13.56 -7.72
C LEU A 364 -2.23 13.08 -6.39
N LYS A 365 -1.38 13.06 -5.36
CA LYS A 365 -1.78 12.77 -3.98
C LYS A 365 -1.39 13.94 -3.11
N ILE A 366 -2.37 14.49 -2.39
CA ILE A 366 -2.19 15.55 -1.39
C ILE A 366 -2.72 14.99 -0.08
N ILE A 367 -1.79 14.60 0.80
CA ILE A 367 -2.04 13.91 2.08
C ILE A 367 -1.56 14.87 3.19
N GLY A 368 -2.23 14.92 4.33
CA GLY A 368 -1.81 15.76 5.46
C GLY A 368 -1.73 17.26 5.17
N SER A 369 -2.34 17.75 4.09
CA SER A 369 -2.15 19.12 3.61
C SER A 369 -3.48 19.80 3.29
N ILE A 370 -3.49 21.13 3.28
CA ILE A 370 -4.66 21.94 2.90
C ILE A 370 -4.75 21.95 1.37
N ILE A 371 -5.95 21.78 0.81
CA ILE A 371 -6.16 21.94 -0.63
C ILE A 371 -6.49 23.39 -0.97
N SER A 372 -5.73 23.96 -1.91
CA SER A 372 -6.05 25.27 -2.47
C SER A 372 -7.23 25.15 -3.43
N SER A 373 -8.23 26.02 -3.29
CA SER A 373 -9.36 26.13 -4.22
C SER A 373 -8.93 26.49 -5.65
N ASN A 374 -7.68 26.93 -5.84
CA ASN A 374 -7.10 27.26 -7.14
C ASN A 374 -6.46 26.06 -7.88
N LEU A 375 -6.47 24.87 -7.29
CA LEU A 375 -5.87 23.69 -7.91
C LEU A 375 -6.69 23.16 -9.09
N LEU A 376 -8.02 23.06 -8.92
CA LEU A 376 -8.93 22.42 -9.88
C LEU A 376 -9.89 23.47 -10.47
N VAL A 377 -9.37 24.34 -11.33
CA VAL A 377 -10.13 25.50 -11.87
C VAL A 377 -10.58 25.27 -13.32
N SER A 378 -9.84 24.47 -14.09
CA SER A 378 -10.15 24.16 -15.49
C SER A 378 -9.99 22.68 -15.82
N GLU A 379 -10.84 22.16 -16.71
CA GLU A 379 -10.71 20.80 -17.26
C GLU A 379 -9.39 20.61 -18.03
N ASP A 380 -8.86 21.69 -18.59
CA ASP A 380 -7.61 21.71 -19.38
C ASP A 380 -6.34 21.75 -18.50
N ASP A 381 -6.49 21.90 -17.19
CA ASP A 381 -5.35 22.01 -16.29
C ASP A 381 -4.56 20.70 -16.22
N PHE A 382 -5.26 19.56 -16.25
CA PHE A 382 -4.67 18.23 -16.10
C PHE A 382 -5.18 17.21 -17.13
N PRO A 383 -4.83 17.38 -18.42
CA PRO A 383 -5.41 16.57 -19.49
C PRO A 383 -5.11 15.07 -19.37
N ASN A 384 -4.05 14.68 -18.66
CA ASN A 384 -3.63 13.28 -18.51
C ASN A 384 -3.90 12.68 -17.13
N MET A 385 -4.55 13.42 -16.22
CA MET A 385 -4.76 12.95 -14.84
C MET A 385 -5.76 11.81 -14.80
N GLN A 386 -5.37 10.74 -14.10
CA GLN A 386 -6.12 9.50 -13.94
C GLN A 386 -6.48 9.23 -12.48
N GLU A 387 -5.65 9.69 -11.55
CA GLU A 387 -5.85 9.51 -10.10
C GLU A 387 -5.63 10.82 -9.35
N LEU A 388 -6.60 11.15 -8.50
CA LEU A 388 -6.53 12.25 -7.55
C LEU A 388 -6.93 11.74 -6.17
N ILE A 389 -6.01 11.85 -5.20
CA ILE A 389 -6.24 11.51 -3.81
C ILE A 389 -6.02 12.75 -2.95
N PHE A 390 -7.01 13.11 -2.15
CA PHE A 390 -6.95 14.21 -1.21
C PHE A 390 -7.34 13.77 0.21
N MET A 391 -6.43 13.92 1.16
CA MET A 391 -6.61 13.58 2.57
C MET A 391 -5.97 14.70 3.43
N PRO A 392 -6.72 15.60 4.07
CA PRO A 392 -6.17 16.71 4.85
C PRO A 392 -5.53 16.26 6.17
N SER A 393 -4.70 17.14 6.75
CA SER A 393 -4.12 16.96 8.08
C SER A 393 -5.22 16.90 9.14
N GLY A 394 -5.13 15.94 10.06
CA GLY A 394 -6.20 15.63 11.03
C GLY A 394 -6.63 14.16 11.03
N MET A 395 -6.15 13.35 10.08
CA MET A 395 -6.23 11.88 10.16
C MET A 395 -5.02 11.24 10.85
N VAL A 396 -3.93 12.00 11.03
CA VAL A 396 -2.71 11.50 11.64
C VAL A 396 -2.90 11.54 13.15
N ASN A 397 -3.57 10.49 13.67
CA ASN A 397 -3.74 10.18 15.09
C ASN A 397 -4.19 11.37 15.97
N PRO A 398 -5.47 11.44 16.39
CA PRO A 398 -5.96 12.52 17.26
C PRO A 398 -5.14 12.70 18.56
N ASN A 399 -4.33 11.69 18.95
CA ASN A 399 -3.41 11.79 20.09
C ASN A 399 -2.23 12.76 19.89
N TYR A 400 -1.91 13.17 18.66
CA TYR A 400 -0.78 14.10 18.38
C TYR A 400 -1.19 15.55 18.14
N LEU A 401 -2.47 15.81 17.91
CA LEU A 401 -3.00 17.17 17.82
C LEU A 401 -3.57 17.53 19.18
N ASP A 402 -2.92 18.46 19.87
CA ASP A 402 -3.40 19.05 21.12
C ASP A 402 -4.89 19.41 20.96
N ALA A 403 -5.73 18.88 21.85
CA ALA A 403 -7.19 18.99 21.81
C ALA A 403 -7.73 20.43 21.85
N SER A 404 -6.82 21.41 21.97
CA SER A 404 -7.08 22.84 21.97
C SER A 404 -7.48 23.43 20.60
N VAL A 405 -7.32 22.70 19.48
CA VAL A 405 -7.69 23.20 18.13
C VAL A 405 -9.15 22.90 17.74
N SER A 406 -9.86 22.06 18.50
CA SER A 406 -11.16 21.48 18.14
C SER A 406 -12.36 22.45 18.16
N ASN A 407 -12.22 23.65 18.71
CA ASN A 407 -13.35 24.56 18.99
C ASN A 407 -13.41 25.82 18.11
N LEU A 408 -12.60 25.94 17.06
CA LEU A 408 -12.89 26.92 16.02
C LEU A 408 -13.92 26.30 15.07
N GLU A 409 -15.10 26.92 14.97
CA GLU A 409 -15.96 26.81 13.79
C GLU A 409 -15.09 27.16 12.58
N ASP A 410 -14.47 26.15 11.97
CA ASP A 410 -13.31 26.37 11.12
C ASP A 410 -13.73 27.16 9.86
N PRO A 411 -13.39 28.46 9.75
CA PRO A 411 -13.78 29.29 8.62
C PRO A 411 -13.11 28.81 7.32
N PHE A 412 -12.26 27.79 7.38
CA PHE A 412 -11.55 27.22 6.26
C PHE A 412 -12.22 26.02 5.62
N THR A 413 -13.45 25.62 6.00
CA THR A 413 -14.17 24.55 5.30
C THR A 413 -14.38 24.94 3.83
N PRO A 414 -13.64 24.37 2.86
CA PRO A 414 -13.68 24.89 1.51
C PRO A 414 -14.99 24.46 0.86
N SER A 415 -15.62 25.38 0.12
CA SER A 415 -16.75 25.01 -0.74
C SER A 415 -16.23 24.19 -1.92
N GLY A 416 -16.69 22.96 -2.04
CA GLY A 416 -16.34 22.06 -3.13
C GLY A 416 -17.02 22.40 -4.47
N ASP A 417 -17.98 23.33 -4.47
CA ASP A 417 -18.83 23.65 -5.62
C ASP A 417 -18.08 24.29 -6.80
N LYS A 418 -16.85 24.77 -6.57
CA LYS A 418 -16.01 25.40 -7.59
C LYS A 418 -14.98 24.45 -8.20
N LEU A 419 -14.91 23.20 -7.73
CA LEU A 419 -13.92 22.24 -8.20
C LEU A 419 -14.29 21.71 -9.59
N VAL A 420 -13.37 21.86 -10.53
CA VAL A 420 -13.49 21.36 -11.90
C VAL A 420 -12.55 20.16 -12.05
N PHE A 421 -13.11 18.95 -12.08
CA PHE A 421 -12.32 17.74 -12.16
C PHE A 421 -11.84 17.46 -13.60
N PRO A 422 -10.63 16.92 -13.78
CA PRO A 422 -10.12 16.61 -15.10
C PRO A 422 -10.95 15.55 -15.84
N PRO A 423 -11.11 15.66 -17.18
CA PRO A 423 -12.04 14.81 -17.94
C PRO A 423 -11.60 13.34 -18.02
N ASN A 424 -10.30 13.07 -17.83
CA ASN A 424 -9.72 11.72 -17.88
C ASN A 424 -9.56 11.06 -16.50
N LEU A 425 -10.03 11.71 -15.43
CA LEU A 425 -9.92 11.19 -14.07
C LEU A 425 -10.73 9.89 -13.93
N ALA A 426 -10.05 8.82 -13.54
CA ALA A 426 -10.62 7.49 -13.36
C ALA A 426 -10.82 7.15 -11.88
N ASN A 427 -9.96 7.64 -11.00
CA ASN A 427 -10.01 7.39 -9.57
C ASN A 427 -10.02 8.74 -8.82
N LEU A 428 -11.06 8.95 -8.01
CA LEU A 428 -11.19 10.13 -7.14
C LEU A 428 -11.38 9.68 -5.71
N GLU A 429 -10.47 10.10 -4.83
CA GLU A 429 -10.58 9.91 -3.39
C GLU A 429 -10.49 11.26 -2.69
N ILE A 430 -11.51 11.57 -1.91
CA ILE A 430 -11.61 12.79 -1.11
C ILE A 430 -11.96 12.35 0.31
N ASN A 431 -11.12 12.68 1.27
CA ASN A 431 -11.34 12.36 2.67
C ASN A 431 -11.32 13.61 3.54
N SER A 432 -12.30 14.49 3.40
CA SER A 432 -12.30 15.85 3.98
C SER A 432 -13.71 16.35 4.24
N ASP A 433 -13.86 17.29 5.17
CA ASP A 433 -15.10 18.00 5.51
C ASP A 433 -15.62 18.97 4.43
N PHE A 434 -15.26 18.77 3.15
CA PHE A 434 -15.76 19.59 2.06
C PHE A 434 -17.28 19.65 2.03
N ILE A 435 -17.79 20.87 1.80
CA ILE A 435 -19.22 21.10 1.59
C ILE A 435 -19.49 21.06 0.08
N PHE A 436 -20.23 20.04 -0.35
CA PHE A 436 -20.72 19.89 -1.71
C PHE A 436 -22.22 20.20 -1.78
N LYS A 437 -22.57 21.38 -2.31
CA LYS A 437 -23.95 21.68 -2.75
C LYS A 437 -24.21 21.11 -4.13
N THR A 438 -23.18 21.13 -4.98
CA THR A 438 -23.14 20.54 -6.32
C THR A 438 -21.78 19.87 -6.55
N LEU A 439 -21.77 18.70 -7.17
CA LEU A 439 -20.54 17.98 -7.53
C LEU A 439 -20.63 17.49 -8.98
N ASN A 440 -19.77 17.99 -9.85
CA ASN A 440 -19.71 17.57 -11.24
C ASN A 440 -18.62 16.51 -11.41
N LEU A 441 -19.03 15.24 -11.49
CA LEU A 441 -18.10 14.12 -11.64
C LEU A 441 -17.72 13.91 -13.11
N PRO A 442 -16.45 13.58 -13.41
CA PRO A 442 -16.01 13.34 -14.78
C PRO A 442 -16.61 12.05 -15.34
N ARG A 443 -16.92 12.05 -16.64
CA ARG A 443 -17.63 10.93 -17.30
C ARG A 443 -16.85 9.61 -17.33
N LYS A 444 -15.53 9.65 -17.14
CA LYS A 444 -14.65 8.46 -17.15
C LYS A 444 -14.37 7.91 -15.75
N LEU A 445 -14.98 8.49 -14.72
CA LEU A 445 -14.74 8.08 -13.35
C LEU A 445 -15.20 6.62 -13.15
N ASN A 446 -14.28 5.80 -12.63
CA ASN A 446 -14.46 4.37 -12.39
C ASN A 446 -14.52 4.07 -10.88
N SER A 447 -13.78 4.83 -10.07
CA SER A 447 -13.74 4.72 -8.62
C SER A 447 -13.96 6.07 -7.95
N LEU A 448 -14.89 6.11 -6.98
CA LEU A 448 -15.20 7.28 -6.18
C LEU A 448 -15.21 6.91 -4.69
N THR A 449 -14.35 7.56 -3.92
CA THR A 449 -14.35 7.52 -2.46
C THR A 449 -14.58 8.93 -1.93
N LEU A 450 -15.69 9.12 -1.21
CA LEU A 450 -16.00 10.35 -0.48
C LEU A 450 -16.11 10.00 1.01
N SER A 451 -15.17 10.50 1.80
CA SER A 451 -15.13 10.31 3.24
C SER A 451 -15.21 11.65 3.96
N ARG A 452 -15.97 11.71 5.05
CA ARG A 452 -16.17 12.92 5.88
C ARG A 452 -16.75 14.14 5.15
N THR A 453 -17.25 13.97 3.94
CA THR A 453 -17.85 15.06 3.15
C THR A 453 -19.24 15.47 3.66
N ILE A 454 -19.59 16.74 3.45
CA ILE A 454 -20.86 17.34 3.89
C ILE A 454 -21.74 17.64 2.68
N PHE A 455 -22.97 17.13 2.70
CA PHE A 455 -23.98 17.37 1.66
C PHE A 455 -25.21 18.04 2.29
N PRO A 456 -25.26 19.38 2.39
CA PRO A 456 -26.33 20.09 3.08
C PRO A 456 -27.73 19.77 2.53
N ASN A 457 -27.81 19.48 1.23
CA ASN A 457 -29.05 19.18 0.50
C ASN A 457 -29.17 17.71 0.10
N GLY A 458 -28.38 16.81 0.73
CA GLY A 458 -28.24 15.42 0.26
C GLY A 458 -27.45 15.31 -1.05
N ILE A 459 -27.39 14.11 -1.62
CA ILE A 459 -26.71 13.87 -2.89
C ILE A 459 -27.62 14.31 -4.05
N THR A 460 -27.29 15.45 -4.67
CA THR A 460 -28.04 16.02 -5.81
C THR A 460 -27.37 15.77 -7.16
N PHE A 461 -26.15 15.24 -7.17
CA PHE A 461 -25.38 14.98 -8.38
C PHE A 461 -25.61 13.58 -8.93
N LYS A 462 -25.39 13.43 -10.24
CA LYS A 462 -25.44 12.14 -10.92
C LYS A 462 -24.08 11.46 -10.86
N LEU A 463 -24.09 10.17 -10.51
CA LEU A 463 -22.93 9.32 -10.67
C LEU A 463 -22.77 8.93 -12.15
N PRO A 464 -21.55 8.86 -12.68
CA PRO A 464 -21.32 8.46 -14.06
C PRO A 464 -21.59 6.96 -14.26
N ASP A 465 -22.14 6.58 -15.42
CA ASP A 465 -22.49 5.18 -15.75
C ASP A 465 -21.27 4.23 -15.81
N THR A 466 -20.05 4.79 -15.88
CA THR A 466 -18.78 4.06 -15.85
C THR A 466 -18.33 3.66 -14.45
N LEU A 467 -18.96 4.19 -13.40
CA LEU A 467 -18.53 3.98 -12.02
C LEU A 467 -18.77 2.52 -11.61
N ARG A 468 -17.70 1.85 -11.15
CA ARG A 468 -17.73 0.46 -10.65
C ARG A 468 -17.53 0.37 -9.15
N TYR A 469 -16.84 1.33 -8.56
CA TYR A 469 -16.57 1.38 -7.13
C TYR A 469 -17.08 2.69 -6.54
N LEU A 470 -17.93 2.59 -5.51
CA LEU A 470 -18.42 3.72 -4.73
C LEU A 470 -18.22 3.46 -3.23
N LYS A 471 -17.49 4.36 -2.56
CA LYS A 471 -17.37 4.40 -1.11
C LYS A 471 -17.85 5.76 -0.57
N LEU A 472 -18.83 5.72 0.32
CA LEU A 472 -19.33 6.87 1.10
C LEU A 472 -19.09 6.57 2.58
N SER A 473 -18.12 7.23 3.21
CA SER A 473 -17.74 6.93 4.60
C SER A 473 -17.86 8.15 5.50
N GLU A 474 -18.37 7.99 6.72
CA GLU A 474 -18.37 9.05 7.74
C GLU A 474 -18.94 10.40 7.26
N THR A 475 -19.86 10.38 6.29
CA THR A 475 -20.44 11.60 5.75
C THR A 475 -21.55 12.12 6.67
N LYS A 476 -21.94 13.40 6.49
CA LYS A 476 -23.11 13.98 7.18
C LYS A 476 -24.44 13.75 6.42
N LEU A 477 -24.50 12.72 5.57
CA LEU A 477 -25.72 12.35 4.85
C LEU A 477 -26.83 11.93 5.81
N ARG A 478 -28.05 12.44 5.59
CA ARG A 478 -29.24 12.08 6.40
C ARG A 478 -30.12 11.03 5.75
N SER A 479 -30.16 11.02 4.42
CA SER A 479 -30.99 10.12 3.61
C SER A 479 -30.30 9.87 2.26
N LEU A 480 -30.55 8.69 1.71
CA LEU A 480 -30.27 8.30 0.32
C LEU A 480 -31.56 7.86 -0.39
N ASP A 481 -32.71 8.40 0.03
CA ASP A 481 -33.99 8.11 -0.59
C ASP A 481 -34.01 8.60 -2.04
N ASP A 482 -34.65 7.84 -2.92
CA ASP A 482 -34.74 8.09 -4.37
C ASP A 482 -33.38 8.10 -5.11
N PHE A 483 -32.28 7.72 -4.44
CA PHE A 483 -30.95 7.73 -5.03
C PHE A 483 -30.73 6.52 -5.95
N HIS A 484 -30.34 6.80 -7.19
CA HIS A 484 -30.09 5.77 -8.20
C HIS A 484 -28.59 5.58 -8.44
N PHE A 485 -28.10 4.39 -8.11
CA PHE A 485 -26.73 3.97 -8.37
C PHE A 485 -26.54 3.60 -9.86
N PRO A 486 -25.32 3.72 -10.41
CA PRO A 486 -24.98 3.25 -11.74
C PRO A 486 -25.24 1.74 -11.90
N THR A 487 -25.82 1.32 -13.02
CA THR A 487 -26.21 -0.10 -13.24
C THR A 487 -25.02 -1.06 -13.31
N ASN A 488 -23.83 -0.56 -13.64
CA ASN A 488 -22.58 -1.32 -13.69
C ASN A 488 -21.80 -1.30 -12.36
N LEU A 489 -22.40 -0.81 -11.26
CA LEU A 489 -21.72 -0.75 -9.97
C LEU A 489 -21.42 -2.18 -9.46
N GLU A 490 -20.15 -2.39 -9.11
CA GLU A 490 -19.60 -3.68 -8.69
C GLU A 490 -19.39 -3.73 -7.17
N VAL A 491 -18.93 -2.60 -6.60
CA VAL A 491 -18.61 -2.44 -5.18
C VAL A 491 -19.32 -1.21 -4.63
N LEU A 492 -20.12 -1.42 -3.59
CA LEU A 492 -20.80 -0.36 -2.85
C LEU A 492 -20.45 -0.45 -1.36
N ILE A 493 -19.83 0.61 -0.84
CA ILE A 493 -19.47 0.73 0.57
C ILE A 493 -20.11 2.01 1.10
N ILE A 494 -21.02 1.88 2.05
CA ILE A 494 -21.63 2.97 2.80
C ILE A 494 -21.31 2.69 4.25
N HIS A 495 -20.29 3.33 4.82
CA HIS A 495 -19.72 2.93 6.11
C HIS A 495 -19.71 4.10 7.12
N CYS A 496 -20.09 3.82 8.37
CA CYS A 496 -20.00 4.73 9.51
C CYS A 496 -20.68 6.10 9.26
N ASN A 497 -21.74 6.15 8.44
CA ASN A 497 -22.58 7.35 8.25
C ASN A 497 -23.64 7.41 9.36
N ARG A 498 -23.22 7.83 10.55
CA ARG A 498 -24.07 7.83 11.77
C ARG A 498 -25.35 8.67 11.63
N HIS A 499 -25.37 9.64 10.73
CA HIS A 499 -26.53 10.49 10.46
C HIS A 499 -27.50 9.93 9.42
N LEU A 500 -27.11 8.88 8.69
CA LEU A 500 -27.92 8.29 7.62
C LEU A 500 -29.05 7.45 8.23
N LYS A 501 -30.29 7.89 8.05
CA LYS A 501 -31.49 7.31 8.68
C LYS A 501 -32.37 6.52 7.72
N SER A 502 -32.35 6.85 6.43
CA SER A 502 -33.19 6.22 5.41
C SER A 502 -32.45 6.02 4.09
N MET A 503 -32.82 4.95 3.39
CA MET A 503 -32.35 4.63 2.04
C MET A 503 -33.41 3.77 1.34
N THR A 504 -34.47 4.43 0.87
CA THR A 504 -35.65 3.82 0.25
C THR A 504 -35.84 4.30 -1.18
N ASN A 505 -36.54 3.52 -2.01
CA ASN A 505 -36.76 3.83 -3.43
C ASN A 505 -35.47 4.03 -4.25
N THR A 506 -34.43 3.31 -3.87
CA THR A 506 -33.19 3.15 -4.62
C THR A 506 -33.32 2.01 -5.63
N ASN A 507 -32.37 1.93 -6.55
CA ASN A 507 -32.31 0.85 -7.53
C ASN A 507 -31.43 -0.34 -7.09
N LEU A 508 -31.16 -0.50 -5.79
CA LEU A 508 -30.20 -1.48 -5.28
C LEU A 508 -30.55 -2.93 -5.67
N SER A 509 -31.84 -3.27 -5.72
CA SER A 509 -32.37 -4.56 -6.15
C SER A 509 -32.23 -4.84 -7.66
N SER A 510 -31.86 -3.83 -8.45
CA SER A 510 -31.66 -3.93 -9.90
C SER A 510 -30.19 -4.06 -10.33
N LEU A 511 -29.24 -3.81 -9.41
CA LEU A 511 -27.80 -3.80 -9.71
C LEU A 511 -27.25 -5.21 -9.92
N GLY A 512 -27.36 -5.74 -11.14
CA GLY A 512 -26.97 -7.13 -11.45
C GLY A 512 -25.47 -7.45 -11.38
N HIS A 513 -24.61 -6.42 -11.37
CA HIS A 513 -23.15 -6.57 -11.30
C HIS A 513 -22.59 -6.42 -9.88
N LEU A 514 -23.42 -6.02 -8.93
CA LEU A 514 -23.01 -5.74 -7.56
C LEU A 514 -22.61 -7.04 -6.86
N TYR A 515 -21.34 -7.14 -6.48
CA TYR A 515 -20.79 -8.31 -5.79
C TYR A 515 -20.20 -7.97 -4.41
N PHE A 516 -19.99 -6.70 -4.07
CA PHE A 516 -19.56 -6.30 -2.72
C PHE A 516 -20.46 -5.20 -2.17
N VAL A 517 -21.07 -5.44 -1.02
CA VAL A 517 -21.99 -4.52 -0.36
C VAL A 517 -21.65 -4.43 1.12
N ASP A 518 -21.17 -3.27 1.54
CA ASP A 518 -20.87 -3.00 2.95
C ASP A 518 -21.65 -1.80 3.48
N PHE A 519 -22.46 -2.05 4.50
CA PHE A 519 -23.36 -1.08 5.13
C PHE A 519 -23.09 -0.94 6.64
N PHE A 520 -21.89 -1.29 7.07
CA PHE A 520 -21.53 -1.26 8.48
C PHE A 520 -21.58 0.14 9.09
N GLY A 521 -21.88 0.22 10.40
CA GLY A 521 -21.80 1.47 11.17
C GLY A 521 -22.85 2.56 10.83
N ASN A 522 -23.87 2.26 10.03
CA ASN A 522 -24.97 3.21 9.76
C ASN A 522 -26.17 2.98 10.69
N ARG A 523 -27.07 3.98 10.80
CA ARG A 523 -28.30 3.91 11.61
C ARG A 523 -29.57 3.87 10.75
N ILE A 524 -29.53 3.14 9.63
CA ILE A 524 -30.63 3.09 8.65
C ILE A 524 -31.72 2.15 9.17
N CYS A 525 -32.97 2.63 9.19
CA CYS A 525 -34.15 1.78 9.41
C CYS A 525 -34.69 1.34 8.05
N ASP A 526 -34.87 0.04 7.85
CA ASP A 526 -35.48 -0.57 6.65
C ASP A 526 -34.86 -0.12 5.30
N PRO A 527 -33.54 -0.28 5.09
CA PRO A 527 -32.91 0.01 3.81
C PRO A 527 -33.44 -0.91 2.71
N ASP A 528 -33.49 -0.39 1.47
CA ASP A 528 -33.62 -1.24 0.30
C ASP A 528 -32.50 -2.28 0.28
N LYS A 529 -32.84 -3.48 -0.17
CA LYS A 529 -31.91 -4.62 -0.19
C LYS A 529 -31.36 -4.84 -1.60
N PRO A 530 -30.10 -5.28 -1.69
CA PRO A 530 -29.52 -5.62 -2.97
C PRO A 530 -30.13 -6.95 -3.45
N ARG A 531 -30.06 -7.21 -4.75
CA ARG A 531 -30.71 -8.36 -5.39
C ARG A 531 -30.21 -9.69 -4.81
N GLU A 532 -31.08 -10.46 -4.15
CA GLU A 532 -30.70 -11.74 -3.52
C GLU A 532 -30.03 -12.74 -4.47
N SER A 533 -30.35 -12.69 -5.76
CA SER A 533 -29.78 -13.60 -6.76
C SER A 533 -28.35 -13.24 -7.22
N ASN A 534 -27.78 -12.12 -6.78
CA ASN A 534 -26.40 -11.77 -7.13
C ASN A 534 -25.41 -12.66 -6.36
N ARG A 535 -24.22 -12.83 -6.93
CA ARG A 535 -23.12 -13.58 -6.30
C ARG A 535 -22.24 -12.62 -5.49
N TYR A 536 -22.58 -12.44 -4.22
CA TYR A 536 -21.83 -11.54 -3.34
C TYR A 536 -20.53 -12.18 -2.82
N LYS A 537 -19.43 -11.44 -2.92
CA LYS A 537 -18.20 -11.59 -2.13
C LYS A 537 -18.47 -11.27 -0.66
N TYR A 538 -19.21 -10.21 -0.41
CA TYR A 538 -19.60 -9.76 0.93
C TYR A 538 -20.89 -8.96 0.83
N ASN A 539 -21.78 -9.18 1.79
CA ASN A 539 -23.06 -8.49 1.87
C ASN A 539 -23.51 -8.38 3.34
N THR A 540 -23.37 -7.21 3.94
CA THR A 540 -23.74 -6.94 5.35
C THR A 540 -25.20 -7.28 5.69
N PHE A 541 -26.11 -7.33 4.69
CA PHE A 541 -27.51 -7.71 4.90
C PHE A 541 -27.69 -9.19 5.21
N ASN A 542 -26.76 -10.03 4.76
CA ASN A 542 -26.79 -11.48 4.95
C ASN A 542 -25.71 -11.98 5.92
N SER A 543 -24.68 -11.17 6.21
CA SER A 543 -23.64 -11.54 7.18
C SER A 543 -24.23 -11.74 8.58
N SER A 544 -23.77 -12.82 9.23
CA SER A 544 -24.21 -13.16 10.58
C SER A 544 -23.78 -12.06 11.58
N MET A 545 -24.47 -11.93 12.71
CA MET A 545 -24.11 -10.92 13.72
C MET A 545 -22.70 -11.13 14.30
N SER A 546 -22.16 -12.36 14.32
CA SER A 546 -20.78 -12.61 14.74
C SER A 546 -19.76 -11.97 13.80
N ASP A 547 -19.98 -12.03 12.49
CA ASP A 547 -19.10 -11.39 11.50
C ASP A 547 -19.12 -9.85 11.57
N LYS A 548 -20.15 -9.28 12.21
CA LYS A 548 -20.24 -7.84 12.46
C LYS A 548 -19.35 -7.41 13.63
N ASN A 549 -19.16 -8.27 14.63
CA ASN A 549 -18.41 -7.96 15.86
C ASN A 549 -16.89 -7.97 15.70
N ASP A 550 -16.34 -8.83 14.86
CA ASP A 550 -14.88 -8.87 14.65
C ASP A 550 -14.34 -7.63 13.91
N ASN A 551 -15.22 -6.88 13.24
CA ASN A 551 -14.89 -5.62 12.58
C ASN A 551 -15.25 -4.36 13.42
N HIS A 552 -15.77 -4.51 14.65
CA HIS A 552 -16.26 -3.40 15.49
C HIS A 552 -15.17 -2.63 16.26
N SER A 553 -13.92 -3.10 16.30
CA SER A 553 -12.87 -2.47 17.13
C SER A 553 -12.41 -1.09 16.63
N GLU A 554 -12.55 -0.79 15.33
CA GLU A 554 -11.99 0.45 14.75
C GLU A 554 -12.93 1.67 14.82
N CYS A 555 -14.25 1.53 14.61
CA CYS A 555 -15.17 2.69 14.64
C CYS A 555 -15.52 3.17 16.07
N SER A 556 -15.09 2.45 17.11
CA SER A 556 -15.50 2.68 18.52
C SER A 556 -14.50 3.53 19.34
N SER A 557 -13.24 3.63 18.91
CA SER A 557 -12.15 4.13 19.76
C SER A 557 -11.94 5.66 19.76
N THR A 558 -12.60 6.43 18.90
CA THR A 558 -12.26 7.85 18.68
C THR A 558 -13.28 8.90 19.16
N LEU A 559 -14.49 8.54 19.61
CA LEU A 559 -15.56 9.56 19.74
C LEU A 559 -16.57 9.33 20.89
N SER A 560 -16.14 8.88 22.07
CA SER A 560 -17.04 8.65 23.22
C SER A 560 -17.39 9.90 24.05
N THR A 561 -17.14 11.12 23.56
CA THR A 561 -17.45 12.36 24.29
C THR A 561 -17.98 13.42 23.34
N GLU A 562 -19.27 13.35 22.97
CA GLU A 562 -20.13 14.47 22.54
C GLU A 562 -21.46 13.89 22.05
N GLU A 563 -22.47 13.91 22.91
CA GLU A 563 -23.91 13.84 22.56
C GLU A 563 -24.59 15.17 22.89
#